data_AF-A0A7S0UKJ1-F1
#
_entry.id   AF-A0A7S0UKJ1-F1
#
_cell.length_a   1.000
_cell.length_b   1.000
_cell.length_c   1.000
_cell.angle_alpha   90.00
_cell.angle_beta   90.00
_cell.angle_gamma   90.00
#
_symmetry.space_group_name_H-M   'P 1'
#
loop_
_entity.id
_entity.type
_entity.pdbx_description
1 polymer ?
#
loop_
_entity_poly.entity_id
_entity_poly.type
_entity_poly.pdbx_seq_one_letter_code
_entity_poly.pdbx_strand_id
1 'polypeptide(L)'
;DGSTSTLDLPVPSIPVDTTPRVAEFGPLLGRAVTDLADEEQEHESPPQNLLDRIQFLINNLAPSNVESKSQELKDLLEPKYFSWLAHFLVVKRISTQANYHSLYLSFLDNLGEYGKGLLEAILDSAYRNIGKLLRSPKITTSSSERSYLKNLGIWLGQITLARNRPILQLMLDCKELLLQGYETGKLIAVAPFLAKTLEGAKNSGVFRPPNPWLMGLLGVFRSVYNVEGLKMNIKFEVEVLCKNLGTRLEDIPLKDMELAKRVAPVKEKNPDFNIKASSKPTPATPEPNNALKISLDGTRVQDAGDEATLIPNLAAYVTVNQSLNELL
;
A
#
# COMPACT_ATOMS: atom_id res chain seq x y z
N ASP A 1 -32.24 53.22 -38.85
CA ASP A 1 -31.11 53.39 -37.91
C ASP A 1 -31.45 52.84 -36.54
N GLY A 2 -31.13 51.57 -36.30
CA GLY A 2 -31.29 50.92 -35.00
C GLY A 2 -29.91 50.72 -34.36
N SER A 3 -29.62 51.50 -33.32
CA SER A 3 -28.38 51.41 -32.54
C SER A 3 -28.53 50.39 -31.42
N THR A 4 -27.87 49.24 -31.54
CA THR A 4 -27.70 48.26 -30.45
C THR A 4 -26.53 48.67 -29.56
N SER A 5 -26.80 49.05 -28.31
CA SER A 5 -25.79 49.26 -27.28
C SER A 5 -25.33 47.91 -26.71
N THR A 6 -24.09 47.51 -26.98
CA THR A 6 -23.43 46.39 -26.32
C THR A 6 -22.94 46.84 -24.95
N LEU A 7 -23.56 46.32 -23.88
CA LEU A 7 -23.07 46.42 -22.51
C LEU A 7 -21.87 45.48 -22.34
N ASP A 8 -20.68 46.06 -22.29
CA ASP A 8 -19.42 45.35 -22.05
C ASP A 8 -19.21 45.23 -20.54
N LEU A 9 -19.49 44.05 -19.98
CA LEU A 9 -19.23 43.76 -18.57
C LEU A 9 -17.79 43.24 -18.44
N PRO A 10 -16.93 43.84 -17.61
CA PRO A 10 -15.56 43.38 -17.44
C PRO A 10 -15.55 42.02 -16.75
N VAL A 11 -14.95 41.04 -17.43
CA VAL A 11 -14.68 39.71 -16.85
C VAL A 11 -13.72 39.89 -15.69
N PRO A 12 -14.04 39.43 -14.46
CA PRO A 12 -13.09 39.49 -13.36
C PRO A 12 -11.91 38.57 -13.67
N SER A 13 -10.73 39.16 -13.85
CA SER A 13 -9.47 38.44 -13.93
C SER A 13 -9.20 37.81 -12.57
N ILE A 14 -9.41 36.49 -12.47
CA ILE A 14 -9.00 35.70 -11.32
C ILE A 14 -7.48 35.82 -11.20
N PRO A 15 -6.93 36.25 -10.06
CA PRO A 15 -5.48 36.29 -9.87
C PRO A 15 -4.94 34.87 -10.05
N VAL A 16 -4.11 34.67 -11.06
CA VAL A 16 -3.33 33.44 -11.19
C VAL A 16 -2.32 33.48 -10.06
N ASP A 17 -2.50 32.63 -9.06
CA ASP A 17 -1.52 32.44 -8.00
C ASP A 17 -0.21 31.96 -8.63
N THR A 18 0.78 32.86 -8.70
CA THR A 18 2.08 32.62 -9.33
C THR A 18 3.08 31.95 -8.39
N THR A 19 2.67 31.55 -7.18
CA THR A 19 3.57 30.82 -6.28
C THR A 19 3.85 29.42 -6.84
N PRO A 20 5.13 28.99 -6.92
CA PRO A 20 5.46 27.64 -7.35
C PRO A 20 4.83 26.66 -6.36
N ARG A 21 3.92 25.80 -6.84
CA ARG A 21 3.29 24.78 -6.01
C ARG A 21 4.37 23.89 -5.37
N VAL A 22 4.41 23.84 -4.04
CA VAL A 22 5.28 22.94 -3.29
C VAL A 22 4.55 21.61 -3.10
N ALA A 23 5.28 20.50 -3.26
CA ALA A 23 4.76 19.17 -3.01
C ALA A 23 4.56 18.96 -1.51
N GLU A 24 3.31 18.93 -1.06
CA GLU A 24 2.93 18.67 0.34
C GLU A 24 2.18 17.35 0.47
N PHE A 25 2.37 16.67 1.60
CA PHE A 25 1.68 15.41 1.91
C PHE A 25 0.82 15.60 3.14
N GLY A 26 -0.48 15.33 3.03
CA GLY A 26 -1.42 15.46 4.15
C GLY A 26 -2.65 16.29 3.83
N PRO A 27 -2.52 17.55 3.35
CA PRO A 27 -3.67 18.38 3.04
C PRO A 27 -4.66 17.65 2.11
N LEU A 28 -5.96 17.77 2.36
CA LEU A 28 -7.02 17.16 1.54
C LEU A 28 -7.07 15.61 1.53
N LEU A 29 -6.22 14.91 2.29
CA LEU A 29 -6.23 13.44 2.35
C LEU A 29 -7.35 12.84 3.22
N GLY A 30 -8.21 13.68 3.79
CA GLY A 30 -9.31 13.28 4.65
C GLY A 30 -8.88 13.07 6.11
N ARG A 31 -9.87 12.94 6.99
CA ARG A 31 -9.74 12.87 8.46
C ARG A 31 -8.74 11.83 8.93
N ALA A 32 -8.66 10.69 8.26
CA ALA A 32 -7.70 9.64 8.61
C ALA A 32 -6.26 10.17 8.66
N VAL A 33 -5.89 11.08 7.74
CA VAL A 33 -4.53 11.60 7.62
C VAL A 33 -4.39 13.00 8.23
N THR A 34 -5.40 13.86 8.06
CA THR A 34 -5.34 15.28 8.46
C THR A 34 -5.59 15.50 9.93
N ASP A 35 -6.42 14.66 10.57
CA ASP A 35 -6.69 14.80 11.98
C ASP A 35 -5.38 14.40 12.68
N LEU A 36 -4.69 15.43 13.19
CA LEU A 36 -3.61 15.26 14.15
C LEU A 36 -4.29 14.54 15.31
N ALA A 37 -4.13 13.22 15.35
CA ALA A 37 -4.54 12.43 16.48
C ALA A 37 -3.96 13.13 17.71
N ASP A 38 -4.82 13.85 18.44
CA ASP A 38 -4.50 14.24 19.79
C ASP A 38 -4.04 12.97 20.50
N GLU A 39 -2.94 13.14 21.22
CA GLU A 39 -2.28 12.12 22.01
C GLU A 39 -3.33 11.29 22.75
N GLU A 40 -3.18 9.96 22.69
CA GLU A 40 -3.83 9.01 23.58
C GLU A 40 -5.31 9.32 23.85
N GLN A 41 -6.17 9.04 22.87
CA GLN A 41 -7.59 8.88 23.18
C GLN A 41 -7.69 7.82 24.28
N GLU A 42 -7.90 8.26 25.52
CA GLU A 42 -7.85 7.40 26.70
C GLU A 42 -9.03 6.43 26.59
N HIS A 43 -8.74 5.24 26.05
CA HIS A 43 -9.72 4.21 25.90
C HIS A 43 -9.99 3.64 27.29
N GLU A 44 -11.26 3.63 27.73
CA GLU A 44 -11.63 2.94 28.96
C GLU A 44 -11.17 1.49 28.83
N SER A 45 -10.14 1.12 29.60
CA SER A 45 -9.57 -0.21 29.56
C SER A 45 -10.41 -1.13 30.45
N PRO A 46 -10.74 -2.34 29.98
CA PRO A 46 -11.27 -3.38 30.84
C PRO A 46 -10.36 -3.64 32.06
N PRO A 47 -10.91 -4.14 33.18
CA PRO A 47 -10.13 -4.68 34.29
C PRO A 47 -9.17 -5.79 33.84
N GLN A 48 -8.03 -5.95 34.52
CA GLN A 48 -6.95 -6.85 34.08
C GLN A 48 -7.39 -8.31 33.83
N ASN A 49 -8.24 -8.85 34.70
CA ASN A 49 -8.80 -10.19 34.54
C ASN A 49 -9.62 -10.33 33.24
N LEU A 50 -10.35 -9.28 32.86
CA LEU A 50 -11.13 -9.23 31.63
C LEU A 50 -10.20 -9.08 30.41
N LEU A 51 -9.16 -8.25 30.51
CA LEU A 51 -8.12 -8.11 29.48
C LEU A 51 -7.47 -9.45 29.13
N ASP A 52 -6.98 -10.17 30.13
CA ASP A 52 -6.28 -11.44 29.94
C ASP A 52 -7.20 -12.48 29.30
N ARG A 53 -8.48 -12.50 29.73
CA ARG A 53 -9.48 -13.40 29.16
C ARG A 53 -9.78 -13.08 27.69
N ILE A 54 -9.93 -11.80 27.33
CA ILE A 54 -10.14 -11.39 25.94
C ILE A 54 -8.92 -11.72 25.09
N GLN A 55 -7.71 -11.44 25.58
CA GLN A 55 -6.48 -11.77 24.85
C GLN A 55 -6.36 -13.28 24.63
N PHE A 56 -6.66 -14.09 25.64
CA PHE A 56 -6.70 -15.54 25.53
C PHE A 56 -7.74 -16.01 24.51
N LEU A 57 -8.93 -15.41 24.51
CA LEU A 57 -10.00 -15.70 23.56
C LEU A 57 -9.54 -15.46 22.12
N ILE A 58 -9.01 -14.27 21.84
CA ILE A 58 -8.54 -13.88 20.50
C ILE A 58 -7.32 -14.70 20.06
N ASN A 59 -6.39 -15.02 20.97
CA ASN A 59 -5.23 -15.86 20.68
C ASN A 59 -5.61 -17.29 20.23
N ASN A 60 -6.66 -17.84 20.81
CA ASN A 60 -7.10 -19.22 20.54
C ASN A 60 -8.24 -19.30 19.52
N LEU A 61 -8.47 -18.23 18.77
CA LEU A 61 -9.50 -18.20 17.74
C LEU A 61 -9.11 -19.13 16.58
N ALA A 62 -10.04 -19.98 16.17
CA ALA A 62 -9.89 -20.93 15.07
C ALA A 62 -11.22 -21.08 14.31
N PRO A 63 -11.20 -21.50 13.03
CA PRO A 63 -12.44 -21.70 12.27
C PRO A 63 -13.44 -22.65 12.94
N SER A 64 -12.95 -23.66 13.68
CA SER A 64 -13.78 -24.64 14.38
C SER A 64 -14.45 -24.11 15.65
N ASN A 65 -13.98 -23.00 16.21
CA ASN A 65 -14.48 -22.46 17.49
C ASN A 65 -14.95 -21.00 17.42
N VAL A 66 -14.94 -20.40 16.23
CA VAL A 66 -15.23 -18.97 16.01
C VAL A 66 -16.60 -18.57 16.52
N GLU A 67 -17.63 -19.38 16.27
CA GLU A 67 -19.01 -19.11 16.70
C GLU A 67 -19.12 -19.10 18.23
N SER A 68 -18.63 -20.16 18.88
CA SER A 68 -18.63 -20.27 20.34
C SER A 68 -17.86 -19.13 21.01
N LYS A 69 -16.66 -18.79 20.49
CA LYS A 69 -15.86 -17.67 21.04
C LYS A 69 -16.49 -16.31 20.79
N SER A 70 -17.26 -16.15 19.72
CA SER A 70 -18.01 -14.92 19.45
C SER A 70 -19.11 -14.72 20.49
N GLN A 71 -19.85 -15.79 20.83
CA GLN A 71 -20.83 -15.72 21.91
C GLN A 71 -20.17 -15.47 23.28
N GLU A 72 -19.04 -16.11 23.56
CA GLU A 72 -18.30 -15.84 24.80
C GLU A 72 -17.88 -14.36 24.91
N LEU A 73 -17.38 -13.75 23.83
CA LEU A 73 -17.04 -12.32 23.84
C LEU A 73 -18.28 -11.46 24.08
N LYS A 74 -19.41 -11.82 23.46
CA LYS A 74 -20.66 -11.08 23.56
C LYS A 74 -21.19 -11.03 25.00
N ASP A 75 -21.07 -12.13 25.74
CA ASP A 75 -21.51 -12.20 27.14
C ASP A 75 -20.51 -11.52 28.10
N LEU A 76 -19.24 -11.44 27.69
CA LEU A 76 -18.14 -11.01 28.54
C LEU A 76 -17.83 -9.50 28.45
N LEU A 77 -17.97 -8.91 27.27
CA LEU A 77 -17.54 -7.54 27.00
C LEU A 77 -18.73 -6.58 27.03
N GLU A 78 -18.55 -5.41 27.64
CA GLU A 78 -19.55 -4.34 27.57
C GLU A 78 -19.26 -3.39 26.40
N PRO A 79 -20.28 -2.78 25.76
CA PRO A 79 -20.09 -1.87 24.63
C PRO A 79 -19.15 -0.68 24.90
N LYS A 80 -19.05 -0.22 26.15
CA LYS A 80 -18.12 0.86 26.55
C LYS A 80 -16.64 0.53 26.28
N TYR A 81 -16.28 -0.74 26.24
CA TYR A 81 -14.92 -1.21 25.97
C TYR A 81 -14.63 -1.46 24.48
N PHE A 82 -15.58 -1.20 23.57
CA PHE A 82 -15.40 -1.45 22.13
C PHE A 82 -14.24 -0.66 21.53
N SER A 83 -14.06 0.60 21.91
CA SER A 83 -12.95 1.43 21.45
C SER A 83 -11.60 0.83 21.84
N TRP A 84 -11.48 0.33 23.07
CA TRP A 84 -10.27 -0.35 23.53
C TRP A 84 -10.00 -1.63 22.73
N LEU A 85 -11.01 -2.49 22.58
CA LEU A 85 -10.85 -3.75 21.84
C LEU A 85 -10.52 -3.48 20.37
N ALA A 86 -11.16 -2.50 19.76
CA ALA A 86 -10.87 -2.08 18.39
C ALA A 86 -9.43 -1.61 18.22
N HIS A 87 -8.92 -0.79 19.15
CA HIS A 87 -7.51 -0.38 19.16
C HIS A 87 -6.57 -1.59 19.28
N PHE A 88 -6.82 -2.47 20.25
CA PHE A 88 -6.04 -3.69 20.46
C PHE A 88 -6.02 -4.58 19.21
N LEU A 89 -7.19 -4.86 18.61
CA LEU A 89 -7.30 -5.69 17.42
C LEU A 89 -6.55 -5.07 16.24
N VAL A 90 -6.72 -3.77 15.99
CA VAL A 90 -6.06 -3.09 14.85
C VAL A 90 -4.54 -3.11 15.01
N VAL A 91 -4.05 -2.70 16.18
CA VAL A 91 -2.60 -2.54 16.42
C VAL A 91 -1.90 -3.88 16.58
N LYS A 92 -2.46 -4.83 17.33
CA LYS A 92 -1.77 -6.07 17.70
C LYS A 92 -2.07 -7.25 16.79
N ARG A 93 -3.20 -7.25 16.08
CA ARG A 93 -3.65 -8.39 15.25
C ARG A 93 -3.76 -8.02 13.78
N ILE A 94 -4.63 -7.10 13.43
CA ILE A 94 -4.98 -6.82 12.03
C ILE A 94 -3.76 -6.28 11.27
N SER A 95 -3.00 -5.34 11.85
CA SER A 95 -1.81 -4.80 11.19
C SER A 95 -0.67 -5.80 11.04
N THR A 96 -0.62 -6.86 11.85
CA THR A 96 0.51 -7.80 11.92
C THR A 96 0.21 -9.16 11.28
N GLN A 97 -1.05 -9.58 11.22
CA GLN A 97 -1.46 -10.96 10.92
C GLN A 97 -2.47 -11.02 9.76
N ALA A 98 -2.06 -10.61 8.56
CA ALA A 98 -2.93 -10.61 7.37
C ALA A 98 -3.58 -11.96 7.06
N ASN A 99 -2.87 -13.06 7.31
CA ASN A 99 -3.37 -14.42 7.07
C ASN A 99 -4.60 -14.77 7.93
N TYR A 100 -4.84 -14.06 9.03
CA TYR A 100 -5.98 -14.28 9.93
C TYR A 100 -7.14 -13.34 9.68
N HIS A 101 -7.05 -12.42 8.70
CA HIS A 101 -8.13 -11.45 8.45
C HIS A 101 -9.48 -12.11 8.18
N SER A 102 -9.54 -13.14 7.34
CA SER A 102 -10.80 -13.87 7.09
C SER A 102 -11.40 -14.47 8.35
N LEU A 103 -10.56 -14.94 9.30
CA LEU A 103 -11.02 -15.46 10.58
C LEU A 103 -11.55 -14.34 11.48
N TYR A 104 -10.86 -13.20 11.54
CA TYR A 104 -11.32 -12.02 12.28
C TYR A 104 -12.63 -11.46 11.72
N LEU A 105 -12.82 -11.47 10.39
CA LEU A 105 -14.08 -11.07 9.78
C LEU A 105 -15.21 -12.03 10.15
N SER A 106 -14.96 -13.35 10.06
CA SER A 106 -15.92 -14.36 10.50
C SER A 106 -16.31 -14.19 11.96
N PHE A 107 -15.34 -13.90 12.83
CA PHE A 107 -15.59 -13.58 14.24
C PHE A 107 -16.51 -12.37 14.41
N LEU A 108 -16.23 -11.26 13.71
CA LEU A 108 -17.07 -10.07 13.75
C LEU A 108 -18.48 -10.31 13.19
N ASP A 109 -18.61 -11.13 12.16
CA ASP A 109 -19.90 -11.48 11.55
C ASP A 109 -20.77 -12.31 12.51
N ASN A 110 -20.15 -13.21 13.30
CA ASN A 110 -20.82 -14.01 14.32
C ASN A 110 -21.29 -13.19 15.54
N LEU A 111 -20.79 -11.96 15.74
CA LEU A 111 -21.29 -11.07 16.79
C LEU A 111 -22.65 -10.43 16.45
N GLY A 112 -23.06 -10.47 15.17
CA GLY A 112 -24.35 -9.94 14.71
C GLY A 112 -24.57 -8.48 15.10
N GLU A 113 -25.78 -8.15 15.57
CA GLU A 113 -26.17 -6.79 15.96
C GLU A 113 -25.29 -6.20 17.07
N TYR A 114 -24.87 -7.03 18.04
CA TYR A 114 -23.97 -6.60 19.11
C TYR A 114 -22.62 -6.11 18.57
N GLY A 115 -22.13 -6.74 17.50
CA GLY A 115 -20.85 -6.40 16.87
C GLY A 115 -20.85 -5.10 16.07
N LYS A 116 -21.99 -4.45 15.82
CA LYS A 116 -22.05 -3.24 14.98
C LYS A 116 -21.20 -2.09 15.52
N GLY A 117 -21.34 -1.78 16.81
CA GLY A 117 -20.54 -0.73 17.46
C GLY A 117 -19.05 -1.08 17.48
N LEU A 118 -18.71 -2.35 17.64
CA LEU A 118 -17.32 -2.82 17.58
C LEU A 118 -16.75 -2.68 16.16
N LEU A 119 -17.53 -2.99 15.13
CA LEU A 119 -17.10 -2.86 13.73
C LEU A 119 -16.83 -1.40 13.36
N GLU A 120 -17.67 -0.47 13.81
CA GLU A 120 -17.46 0.97 13.64
C GLU A 120 -16.19 1.44 14.36
N ALA A 121 -16.01 1.04 15.61
CA ALA A 121 -14.79 1.35 16.37
C ALA A 121 -13.52 0.77 15.69
N ILE A 122 -13.60 -0.43 15.11
CA ILE A 122 -12.49 -1.05 14.36
C ILE A 122 -12.19 -0.25 13.09
N LEU A 123 -13.21 0.18 12.34
CA LEU A 123 -13.02 0.98 11.14
C LEU A 123 -12.35 2.33 11.47
N ASP A 124 -12.80 3.00 12.52
CA ASP A 124 -12.21 4.25 12.99
C ASP A 124 -10.75 4.06 13.44
N SER A 125 -10.49 3.02 14.23
CA SER A 125 -9.15 2.66 14.66
C SER A 125 -8.23 2.33 13.49
N ALA A 126 -8.74 1.64 12.46
CA ALA A 126 -7.99 1.34 11.24
C ALA A 126 -7.61 2.62 10.48
N TYR A 127 -8.55 3.55 10.28
CA TYR A 127 -8.27 4.85 9.64
C TYR A 127 -7.21 5.65 10.40
N ARG A 128 -7.30 5.72 11.74
CA ARG A 128 -6.30 6.41 12.58
C ARG A 128 -4.90 5.80 12.42
N ASN A 129 -4.81 4.47 12.43
CA ASN A 129 -3.53 3.76 12.27
C ASN A 129 -2.95 3.92 10.86
N ILE A 130 -3.80 3.90 9.82
CA ILE A 130 -3.40 4.21 8.43
C ILE A 130 -2.80 5.61 8.37
N GLY A 131 -3.48 6.62 8.92
CA GLY A 131 -2.98 7.99 8.99
C GLY A 131 -1.65 8.14 9.70
N LYS A 132 -1.50 7.49 10.86
CA LYS A 132 -0.26 7.48 11.64
C LYS A 132 0.91 6.91 10.82
N LEU A 133 0.69 5.80 10.11
CA LEU A 133 1.71 5.18 9.26
C LEU A 133 2.04 6.05 8.04
N LEU A 134 1.03 6.62 7.37
CA LEU A 134 1.23 7.51 6.21
C LEU A 134 2.00 8.79 6.56
N ARG A 135 1.83 9.32 7.77
CA ARG A 135 2.56 10.48 8.29
C ARG A 135 3.94 10.13 8.86
N SER A 136 4.26 8.85 9.05
CA SER A 136 5.54 8.45 9.63
C SER A 136 6.70 8.88 8.74
N PRO A 137 7.74 9.53 9.29
CA PRO A 137 8.95 9.85 8.51
C PRO A 137 9.70 8.59 8.07
N LYS A 138 9.40 7.44 8.68
CA LYS A 138 10.02 6.14 8.36
C LYS A 138 9.25 5.36 7.30
N ILE A 139 8.11 5.85 6.80
CA ILE A 139 7.25 5.07 5.89
C ILE A 139 7.96 4.67 4.58
N THR A 140 8.91 5.49 4.12
CA THR A 140 9.71 5.24 2.90
C THR A 140 10.91 4.34 3.15
N THR A 141 11.38 4.21 4.39
CA THR A 141 12.60 3.46 4.76
C THR A 141 12.29 2.14 5.45
N SER A 142 11.33 2.11 6.38
CA SER A 142 10.91 0.94 7.16
C SER A 142 10.04 -0.03 6.37
N SER A 143 10.56 -1.23 6.10
CA SER A 143 9.78 -2.33 5.49
C SER A 143 8.64 -2.82 6.40
N SER A 144 8.84 -2.77 7.72
CA SER A 144 7.82 -3.16 8.70
C SER A 144 6.62 -2.20 8.67
N GLU A 145 6.84 -0.88 8.67
CA GLU A 145 5.75 0.10 8.60
C GLU A 145 4.96 -0.02 7.29
N ARG A 146 5.65 -0.25 6.16
CA ARG A 146 5.00 -0.54 4.88
C ARG A 146 4.18 -1.82 4.92
N SER A 147 4.66 -2.85 5.62
CA SER A 147 3.93 -4.11 5.77
C SER A 147 2.68 -3.93 6.62
N TYR A 148 2.76 -3.18 7.73
CA TYR A 148 1.60 -2.83 8.55
C TYR A 148 0.56 -2.03 7.76
N LEU A 149 1.00 -1.02 7.01
CA LEU A 149 0.13 -0.21 6.17
C LEU A 149 -0.55 -1.07 5.10
N LYS A 150 0.20 -1.94 4.43
CA LYS A 150 -0.34 -2.88 3.43
C LYS A 150 -1.38 -3.81 4.04
N ASN A 151 -1.13 -4.37 5.22
CA ASN A 151 -2.08 -5.22 5.93
C ASN A 151 -3.36 -4.46 6.29
N LEU A 152 -3.24 -3.22 6.78
CA LEU A 152 -4.41 -2.36 7.01
C LEU A 152 -5.17 -2.04 5.73
N GLY A 153 -4.49 -1.93 4.59
CA GLY A 153 -5.13 -1.79 3.27
C GLY A 153 -5.98 -3.00 2.90
N ILE A 154 -5.45 -4.22 3.06
CA ILE A 154 -6.21 -5.47 2.84
C ILE A 154 -7.46 -5.46 3.73
N TRP A 155 -7.28 -5.19 5.02
CA TRP A 155 -8.39 -5.15 5.99
C TRP A 155 -9.44 -4.11 5.61
N LEU A 156 -9.02 -2.88 5.30
CA LEU A 156 -9.91 -1.77 4.92
C LEU A 156 -10.74 -2.17 3.70
N GLY A 157 -10.13 -2.74 2.67
CA GLY A 157 -10.84 -3.23 1.48
C GLY A 157 -11.86 -4.31 1.78
N GLN A 158 -11.55 -5.22 2.71
CA GLN A 158 -12.45 -6.31 3.12
C GLN A 158 -13.63 -5.83 3.98
N ILE A 159 -13.42 -4.91 4.92
CA ILE A 159 -14.51 -4.40 5.78
C ILE A 159 -15.37 -3.33 5.10
N THR A 160 -14.87 -2.71 4.03
CA THR A 160 -15.60 -1.68 3.26
C THR A 160 -16.07 -2.19 1.89
N LEU A 161 -15.19 -2.14 0.89
CA LEU A 161 -15.52 -2.37 -0.52
C LEU A 161 -16.13 -3.76 -0.76
N ALA A 162 -15.55 -4.81 -0.18
CA ALA A 162 -16.04 -6.18 -0.32
C ALA A 162 -17.45 -6.37 0.29
N ARG A 163 -17.85 -5.47 1.19
CA ARG A 163 -19.16 -5.43 1.85
C ARG A 163 -20.06 -4.33 1.30
N ASN A 164 -19.77 -3.84 0.08
CA ASN A 164 -20.53 -2.78 -0.59
C ASN A 164 -20.64 -1.48 0.23
N ARG A 165 -19.66 -1.20 1.11
CA ARG A 165 -19.55 0.06 1.83
C ARG A 165 -18.48 0.95 1.20
N PRO A 166 -18.75 2.24 0.95
CA PRO A 166 -17.78 3.15 0.35
C PRO A 166 -16.67 3.51 1.33
N ILE A 167 -15.48 3.77 0.79
CA ILE A 167 -14.46 4.57 1.48
C ILE A 167 -14.78 6.03 1.18
N LEU A 168 -15.27 6.75 2.19
CA LEU A 168 -15.66 8.15 2.02
C LEU A 168 -14.42 9.01 1.81
N GLN A 169 -14.45 9.89 0.81
CA GLN A 169 -13.37 10.86 0.54
C GLN A 169 -13.05 11.73 1.77
N LEU A 170 -14.08 12.07 2.56
CA LEU A 170 -13.93 12.80 3.82
C LEU A 170 -13.06 12.05 4.84
N MET A 171 -13.10 10.71 4.83
CA MET A 171 -12.28 9.88 5.72
C MET A 171 -10.90 9.64 5.12
N LEU A 172 -10.85 9.22 3.86
CA LEU A 172 -9.61 8.95 3.13
C LEU A 172 -9.81 9.22 1.64
N ASP A 173 -9.17 10.27 1.13
CA ASP A 173 -9.14 10.53 -0.31
C ASP A 173 -8.07 9.66 -0.98
N CYS A 174 -8.46 8.45 -1.40
CA CYS A 174 -7.56 7.50 -2.06
C CYS A 174 -6.91 8.06 -3.34
N LYS A 175 -7.61 8.95 -4.05
CA LYS A 175 -7.14 9.46 -5.34
C LYS A 175 -6.08 10.53 -5.11
N GLU A 176 -6.40 11.47 -4.24
CA GLU A 176 -5.45 12.50 -3.81
C GLU A 176 -4.23 11.88 -3.11
N LEU A 177 -4.43 10.81 -2.32
CA LEU A 177 -3.34 10.09 -1.68
C LEU A 177 -2.33 9.55 -2.69
N LEU A 178 -2.80 8.96 -3.81
CA LEU A 178 -1.91 8.47 -4.86
C LEU A 178 -1.15 9.61 -5.55
N LEU A 179 -1.83 10.73 -5.80
CA LEU A 179 -1.25 11.91 -6.43
C LEU A 179 -0.20 12.57 -5.54
N GLN A 180 -0.49 12.78 -4.25
CA GLN A 180 0.50 13.31 -3.30
C GLN A 180 1.62 12.31 -3.00
N GLY A 181 1.32 11.01 -3.04
CA GLY A 181 2.33 9.96 -2.99
C GLY A 181 3.34 10.08 -4.13
N TYR A 182 2.86 10.39 -5.35
CA TYR A 182 3.71 10.72 -6.49
C TYR A 182 4.51 12.00 -6.26
N GLU A 183 3.88 13.11 -5.87
CA GLU A 183 4.54 14.40 -5.68
C GLU A 183 5.65 14.35 -4.61
N THR A 184 5.43 13.58 -3.55
CA THR A 184 6.31 13.57 -2.37
C THR A 184 7.19 12.34 -2.23
N GLY A 185 7.26 11.48 -3.26
CA GLY A 185 8.15 10.31 -3.26
C GLY A 185 7.80 9.24 -2.22
N LYS A 186 6.51 8.97 -2.04
CA LYS A 186 5.99 7.96 -1.10
C LYS A 186 5.27 6.81 -1.80
N LEU A 187 5.44 6.63 -3.10
CA LEU A 187 4.73 5.59 -3.87
C LEU A 187 5.08 4.17 -3.41
N ILE A 188 6.30 3.93 -2.92
CA ILE A 188 6.73 2.65 -2.36
C ILE A 188 5.83 2.16 -1.21
N ALA A 189 5.14 3.06 -0.51
CA ALA A 189 4.18 2.73 0.53
C ALA A 189 2.73 2.91 0.07
N VAL A 190 2.43 4.03 -0.62
CA VAL A 190 1.07 4.39 -1.03
C VAL A 190 0.51 3.45 -2.10
N ALA A 191 1.30 3.08 -3.11
CA ALA A 191 0.80 2.25 -4.20
C ALA A 191 0.44 0.82 -3.74
N PRO A 192 1.29 0.09 -2.98
CA PRO A 192 0.90 -1.21 -2.43
C PRO A 192 -0.33 -1.14 -1.50
N PHE A 193 -0.41 -0.10 -0.66
CA PHE A 193 -1.53 0.11 0.26
C PHE A 193 -2.86 0.26 -0.49
N LEU A 194 -2.90 1.17 -1.47
CA LEU A 194 -4.10 1.41 -2.26
C LEU A 194 -4.43 0.21 -3.15
N ALA A 195 -3.44 -0.44 -3.77
CA ALA A 195 -3.66 -1.66 -4.55
C ALA A 195 -4.33 -2.74 -3.71
N LYS A 196 -3.81 -3.04 -2.51
CA LYS A 196 -4.42 -4.01 -1.60
C LYS A 196 -5.80 -3.60 -1.07
N THR A 197 -6.04 -2.31 -0.89
CA THR A 197 -7.38 -1.82 -0.54
C THR A 197 -8.37 -2.08 -1.66
N LEU A 198 -8.00 -1.76 -2.90
CA LEU A 198 -8.88 -1.89 -4.07
C LEU A 198 -9.14 -3.34 -4.48
N GLU A 199 -8.29 -4.30 -4.10
CA GLU A 199 -8.57 -5.74 -4.28
C GLU A 199 -9.89 -6.17 -3.61
N GLY A 200 -10.32 -5.49 -2.54
CA GLY A 200 -11.62 -5.70 -1.90
C GLY A 200 -12.81 -5.44 -2.85
N ALA A 201 -12.63 -4.65 -3.91
CA ALA A 201 -13.68 -4.37 -4.88
C ALA A 201 -13.99 -5.56 -5.82
N LYS A 202 -13.10 -6.55 -5.93
CA LYS A 202 -13.20 -7.66 -6.90
C LYS A 202 -14.57 -8.34 -6.90
N ASN A 203 -15.06 -8.69 -5.72
CA ASN A 203 -16.34 -9.41 -5.55
C ASN A 203 -17.48 -8.48 -5.12
N SER A 204 -17.26 -7.16 -5.08
CA SER A 204 -18.28 -6.20 -4.69
C SER A 204 -19.36 -6.09 -5.76
N GLY A 205 -20.62 -6.08 -5.36
CA GLY A 205 -21.74 -5.81 -6.27
C GLY A 205 -21.78 -4.34 -6.73
N VAL A 206 -21.13 -3.43 -5.99
CA VAL A 206 -21.16 -1.98 -6.22
C VAL A 206 -19.84 -1.46 -6.80
N PHE A 207 -18.70 -1.90 -6.25
CA PHE A 207 -17.39 -1.29 -6.51
C PHE A 207 -16.55 -2.00 -7.55
N ARG A 208 -16.94 -3.18 -8.06
CA ARG A 208 -16.22 -3.86 -9.14
C ARG A 208 -16.22 -3.03 -10.44
N PRO A 209 -15.26 -3.23 -11.37
CA PRO A 209 -15.30 -2.59 -12.67
C PRO A 209 -16.65 -2.81 -13.39
N PRO A 210 -17.20 -1.82 -14.12
CA PRO A 210 -16.63 -0.50 -14.44
C PRO A 210 -17.08 0.63 -13.49
N ASN A 211 -17.14 0.40 -12.16
CA ASN A 211 -17.51 1.44 -11.20
C ASN A 211 -16.70 2.75 -11.39
N PRO A 212 -17.35 3.93 -11.54
CA PRO A 212 -16.64 5.18 -11.86
C PRO A 212 -15.60 5.63 -10.84
N TRP A 213 -15.85 5.40 -9.55
CA TRP A 213 -14.89 5.73 -8.49
C TRP A 213 -13.64 4.85 -8.59
N LEU A 214 -13.83 3.54 -8.75
CA LEU A 214 -12.73 2.60 -8.95
C LEU A 214 -11.97 2.90 -10.26
N MET A 215 -12.66 3.06 -11.38
CA MET A 215 -12.04 3.36 -12.67
C MET A 215 -11.30 4.70 -12.65
N GLY A 216 -11.81 5.67 -11.86
CA GLY A 216 -11.14 6.94 -11.62
C GLY A 216 -9.78 6.78 -10.96
N LEU A 217 -9.66 5.90 -9.97
CA LEU A 217 -8.40 5.54 -9.29
C LEU A 217 -7.47 4.72 -10.19
N LEU A 218 -8.02 3.73 -10.90
CA LEU A 218 -7.26 2.91 -11.85
C LEU A 218 -6.63 3.75 -12.95
N GLY A 219 -7.32 4.79 -13.44
CA GLY A 219 -6.76 5.74 -14.40
C GLY A 219 -5.51 6.46 -13.87
N VAL A 220 -5.50 6.85 -12.59
CA VAL A 220 -4.32 7.46 -11.94
C VAL A 220 -3.21 6.42 -11.77
N PHE A 221 -3.54 5.19 -11.37
CA PHE A 221 -2.58 4.10 -11.32
C PHE A 221 -1.91 3.82 -12.68
N ARG A 222 -2.68 3.87 -13.78
CA ARG A 222 -2.14 3.74 -15.14
C ARG A 222 -1.18 4.89 -15.47
N SER A 223 -1.53 6.13 -15.13
CA SER A 223 -0.64 7.27 -15.31
C SER A 223 0.65 7.12 -14.50
N VAL A 224 0.58 6.68 -13.24
CA VAL A 224 1.75 6.40 -12.40
C VAL A 224 2.60 5.27 -13.00
N TYR A 225 1.99 4.19 -13.48
CA TYR A 225 2.68 3.06 -14.11
C TYR A 225 3.56 3.50 -15.31
N ASN A 226 3.10 4.51 -16.05
CA ASN A 226 3.80 5.05 -17.23
C ASN A 226 4.94 6.01 -16.88
N VAL A 227 5.11 6.41 -15.62
CA VAL A 227 6.19 7.34 -15.21
C VAL A 227 7.56 6.72 -15.49
N GLU A 228 8.42 7.48 -16.17
CA GLU A 228 9.78 7.04 -16.48
C GLU A 228 10.63 6.88 -15.22
N GLY A 229 11.29 5.73 -15.11
CA GLY A 229 12.21 5.40 -14.03
C GLY A 229 11.50 4.86 -12.79
N LEU A 230 10.16 4.74 -12.79
CA LEU A 230 9.44 4.12 -11.67
C LEU A 230 9.92 2.67 -11.49
N LYS A 231 10.22 2.28 -10.25
CA LYS A 231 10.73 0.95 -9.95
C LYS A 231 9.72 -0.15 -10.28
N MET A 232 10.25 -1.28 -10.71
CA MET A 232 9.46 -2.44 -11.13
C MET A 232 8.57 -2.99 -10.04
N ASN A 233 9.00 -2.97 -8.77
CA ASN A 233 8.16 -3.42 -7.65
C ASN A 233 6.84 -2.62 -7.56
N ILE A 234 6.87 -1.31 -7.78
CA ILE A 234 5.66 -0.48 -7.76
C ILE A 234 4.80 -0.76 -9.00
N LYS A 235 5.43 -0.93 -10.17
CA LYS A 235 4.73 -1.30 -11.41
C LYS A 235 4.00 -2.64 -11.28
N PHE A 236 4.66 -3.64 -10.69
CA PHE A 236 4.06 -4.95 -10.46
C PHE A 236 2.83 -4.90 -9.56
N GLU A 237 2.78 -4.03 -8.55
CA GLU A 237 1.56 -3.85 -7.73
C GLU A 237 0.36 -3.40 -8.57
N VAL A 238 0.58 -2.53 -9.57
CA VAL A 238 -0.47 -2.09 -10.50
C VAL A 238 -0.93 -3.23 -11.41
N GLU A 239 0.00 -4.01 -11.94
CA GLU A 239 -0.32 -5.17 -12.79
C GLU A 239 -1.09 -6.25 -12.01
N VAL A 240 -0.67 -6.55 -10.78
CA VAL A 240 -1.34 -7.50 -9.90
C VAL A 240 -2.74 -7.01 -9.53
N LEU A 241 -2.90 -5.72 -9.24
CA LEU A 241 -4.21 -5.10 -9.00
C LEU A 241 -5.14 -5.29 -10.21
N CYS A 242 -4.68 -4.96 -11.42
CA CYS A 242 -5.46 -5.11 -12.65
C CYS A 242 -5.88 -6.57 -12.87
N LYS A 243 -4.94 -7.51 -12.70
CA LYS A 243 -5.21 -8.95 -12.79
C LYS A 243 -6.26 -9.40 -11.76
N ASN A 244 -6.16 -8.93 -10.52
CA ASN A 244 -7.10 -9.28 -9.45
C ASN A 244 -8.51 -8.75 -9.72
N LEU A 245 -8.62 -7.56 -10.32
CA LEU A 245 -9.90 -6.96 -10.72
C LEU A 245 -10.43 -7.47 -12.07
N GLY A 246 -9.71 -8.38 -12.75
CA GLY A 246 -10.13 -8.90 -14.05
C GLY A 246 -10.13 -7.84 -15.15
N THR A 247 -9.27 -6.83 -15.04
CA THR A 247 -9.15 -5.72 -16.01
C THR A 247 -7.76 -5.73 -16.62
N ARG A 248 -7.63 -5.38 -17.91
CA ARG A 248 -6.32 -5.21 -18.55
C ARG A 248 -5.86 -3.77 -18.43
N LEU A 249 -4.55 -3.55 -18.28
CA LEU A 249 -4.00 -2.22 -18.05
C LEU A 249 -4.28 -1.27 -19.23
N GLU A 250 -4.25 -1.82 -20.44
CA GLU A 250 -4.52 -1.13 -21.70
C GLU A 250 -5.97 -0.65 -21.84
N ASP A 251 -6.93 -1.31 -21.18
CA ASP A 251 -8.36 -0.98 -21.26
C ASP A 251 -8.75 0.17 -20.31
N ILE A 252 -7.91 0.49 -19.33
CA ILE A 252 -8.19 1.52 -18.33
C ILE A 252 -7.96 2.90 -18.95
N PRO A 253 -8.94 3.82 -19.05
CA PRO A 253 -8.72 5.12 -19.66
C PRO A 253 -7.54 5.88 -19.04
N LEU A 254 -6.60 6.32 -19.89
CA LEU A 254 -5.40 7.02 -19.45
C LEU A 254 -5.76 8.44 -18.99
N LYS A 255 -5.32 8.81 -17.78
CA LYS A 255 -5.59 10.12 -17.18
C LYS A 255 -4.30 10.92 -17.00
N ASP A 256 -3.56 11.14 -18.09
CA ASP A 256 -2.26 11.83 -18.04
C ASP A 256 -2.37 13.27 -17.56
N MET A 257 -3.50 13.92 -17.84
CA MET A 257 -3.76 15.32 -17.44
C MET A 257 -3.76 15.53 -15.92
N GLU A 258 -4.01 14.49 -15.12
CA GLU A 258 -4.03 14.62 -13.66
C GLU A 258 -2.61 14.62 -13.08
N LEU A 259 -1.70 13.78 -13.60
CA LEU A 259 -0.29 13.78 -13.19
C LEU A 259 0.46 14.98 -13.78
N ALA A 260 0.13 15.41 -14.99
CA ALA A 260 0.80 16.55 -15.63
C ALA A 260 0.60 17.88 -14.87
N LYS A 261 -0.44 17.99 -14.04
CA LYS A 261 -0.73 19.15 -13.17
C LYS A 261 -0.01 19.10 -11.82
N ARG A 262 0.72 18.02 -11.55
CA ARG A 262 1.36 17.74 -10.26
C ARG A 262 2.83 18.12 -10.29
N VAL A 263 3.38 18.37 -9.11
CA VAL A 263 4.82 18.62 -8.96
C VAL A 263 5.57 17.33 -9.25
N ALA A 264 6.57 17.38 -10.14
CA ALA A 264 7.39 16.21 -10.44
C ALA A 264 8.21 15.82 -9.20
N PRO A 265 8.26 14.52 -8.82
CA PRO A 265 9.03 14.09 -7.68
C PRO A 265 10.53 14.28 -7.90
N VAL A 266 11.22 14.61 -6.82
CA VAL A 266 12.68 14.49 -6.74
C VAL A 266 13.04 13.01 -6.88
N LYS A 267 13.81 12.67 -7.92
CA LYS A 267 14.18 11.27 -8.23
C LYS A 267 15.48 10.87 -7.53
N GLU A 268 16.34 11.83 -7.23
CA GLU A 268 17.61 11.61 -6.54
C GLU A 268 17.38 11.03 -5.14
N LYS A 269 18.01 9.89 -4.85
CA LYS A 269 17.90 9.17 -3.55
C LYS A 269 16.48 8.76 -3.16
N ASN A 270 15.51 8.85 -4.07
CA ASN A 270 14.13 8.47 -3.81
C ASN A 270 13.94 6.95 -3.98
N PRO A 271 13.34 6.25 -3.00
CA PRO A 271 13.13 4.81 -3.09
C PRO A 271 12.14 4.38 -4.18
N ASP A 272 11.38 5.30 -4.78
CA ASP A 272 10.38 5.01 -5.83
C ASP A 272 10.98 4.87 -7.23
N PHE A 273 12.17 5.46 -7.47
CA PHE A 273 12.74 5.60 -8.81
C PHE A 273 14.11 4.95 -8.95
N ASN A 274 14.39 4.41 -10.13
CA ASN A 274 15.73 4.06 -10.59
C ASN A 274 16.33 5.28 -11.27
N ILE A 275 17.45 5.78 -10.75
CA ILE A 275 18.23 6.81 -11.44
C ILE A 275 18.91 6.10 -12.61
N LYS A 276 18.42 6.32 -13.84
CA LYS A 276 19.26 6.06 -15.00
C LYS A 276 20.41 7.06 -14.89
N ALA A 277 21.64 6.56 -14.70
CA ALA A 277 22.80 7.41 -14.94
C ALA A 277 22.63 7.95 -16.35
N SER A 278 22.51 9.27 -16.50
CA SER A 278 22.54 9.87 -17.82
C SER A 278 23.81 9.37 -18.49
N SER A 279 23.68 8.56 -19.53
CA SER A 279 24.80 8.17 -20.37
C SER A 279 25.36 9.44 -21.00
N LYS A 280 26.34 10.06 -20.34
CA LYS A 280 27.23 11.00 -21.03
C LYS A 280 27.87 10.19 -22.16
N PRO A 281 27.84 10.64 -23.41
CA PRO A 281 28.53 9.94 -24.48
C PRO A 281 30.03 10.04 -24.18
N THR A 282 30.63 8.94 -23.72
CA THR A 282 32.07 8.80 -23.65
C THR A 282 32.59 8.76 -25.09
N PRO A 283 33.60 9.57 -25.47
CA PRO A 283 34.19 9.44 -26.80
C PRO A 283 34.84 8.06 -26.90
N ALA A 284 34.42 7.27 -27.89
CA ALA A 284 35.05 6.00 -28.21
C ALA A 284 36.42 6.29 -28.85
N THR A 285 37.49 6.03 -28.12
CA THR A 285 38.83 5.87 -28.70
C THR A 285 39.03 4.38 -29.01
N PRO A 286 39.37 3.98 -30.25
CA PRO A 286 39.60 2.58 -30.56
C PRO A 286 41.02 2.18 -30.11
N GLU A 287 41.15 1.20 -29.23
CA GLU A 287 42.43 0.52 -28.99
C GLU A 287 42.65 -0.59 -30.04
N PRO A 288 43.89 -0.77 -30.52
CA PRO A 288 44.18 -1.72 -31.59
C PRO A 288 44.30 -3.16 -31.07
N ASN A 289 43.77 -4.08 -31.87
CA ASN A 289 43.94 -5.54 -31.79
C ASN A 289 45.37 -5.96 -31.40
N ASN A 290 45.48 -6.87 -30.44
CA ASN A 290 46.63 -7.76 -30.39
C ASN A 290 46.19 -9.22 -30.34
N ALA A 291 46.70 -9.95 -31.33
CA ALA A 291 46.28 -11.28 -31.71
C ALA A 291 46.72 -12.38 -30.74
N LEU A 292 45.87 -13.39 -30.68
CA LEU A 292 46.08 -14.76 -30.25
C LEU A 292 47.51 -15.29 -30.52
N LYS A 293 48.16 -15.83 -29.48
CA LYS A 293 49.17 -16.88 -29.64
C LYS A 293 48.67 -18.15 -28.95
N ILE A 294 48.31 -19.11 -29.80
CA ILE A 294 48.14 -20.53 -29.49
C ILE A 294 49.54 -21.12 -29.28
N SER A 295 49.73 -21.86 -28.18
CA SER A 295 50.82 -22.84 -28.07
C SER A 295 50.19 -24.17 -27.68
N LEU A 296 50.26 -25.13 -28.60
CA LEU A 296 50.02 -26.54 -28.32
C LEU A 296 51.19 -27.08 -27.52
N ASP A 297 50.91 -27.85 -26.48
CA ASP A 297 51.72 -29.03 -26.21
C ASP A 297 50.84 -30.13 -25.62
N GLY A 298 51.01 -31.34 -26.12
CA GLY A 298 50.07 -32.44 -25.92
C GLY A 298 50.58 -33.45 -24.90
N THR A 299 49.66 -34.07 -24.17
CA THR A 299 49.79 -35.48 -23.78
C THR A 299 48.40 -36.08 -23.55
N ARG A 300 48.17 -37.23 -24.18
CA ARG A 300 46.94 -38.03 -24.22
C ARG A 300 47.03 -39.14 -23.17
N VAL A 301 46.00 -39.35 -22.35
CA VAL A 301 45.53 -40.67 -21.89
C VAL A 301 44.01 -40.62 -21.63
N GLN A 302 43.34 -41.70 -22.02
CA GLN A 302 41.89 -42.00 -21.97
C GLN A 302 41.37 -42.25 -20.55
N ASP A 303 40.10 -41.96 -20.25
CA ASP A 303 39.10 -42.99 -19.90
C ASP A 303 37.65 -42.44 -19.88
N ALA A 304 36.69 -43.34 -20.00
CA ALA A 304 35.25 -43.13 -20.13
C ALA A 304 34.52 -42.99 -18.77
N GLY A 305 33.33 -42.37 -18.78
CA GLY A 305 32.31 -42.55 -17.72
C GLY A 305 31.52 -41.30 -17.34
N ASP A 306 30.19 -41.41 -17.48
CA ASP A 306 29.11 -40.71 -16.76
C ASP A 306 28.94 -39.18 -16.89
N GLU A 307 27.87 -38.78 -17.60
CA GLU A 307 27.26 -37.45 -17.53
C GLU A 307 26.65 -37.22 -16.14
N ALA A 308 27.47 -36.67 -15.22
CA ALA A 308 26.99 -35.93 -14.07
C ALA A 308 27.20 -34.43 -14.34
N THR A 309 26.11 -33.67 -14.42
CA THR A 309 26.12 -32.21 -14.58
C THR A 309 26.75 -31.55 -13.34
N LEU A 310 28.06 -31.29 -13.39
CA LEU A 310 28.80 -30.56 -12.37
C LEU A 310 28.55 -29.05 -12.54
N ILE A 311 27.75 -28.48 -11.63
CA ILE A 311 27.62 -27.02 -11.45
C ILE A 311 28.84 -26.56 -10.63
N PRO A 312 29.72 -25.67 -11.14
CA PRO A 312 30.80 -25.13 -10.33
C PRO A 312 30.28 -24.02 -9.38
N ASN A 313 30.70 -24.11 -8.12
CA ASN A 313 30.85 -22.98 -7.19
C ASN A 313 29.59 -22.43 -6.46
N LEU A 314 28.97 -23.26 -5.60
CA LEU A 314 28.02 -22.77 -4.58
C LEU A 314 28.67 -21.99 -3.42
N ALA A 315 30.00 -22.06 -3.25
CA ALA A 315 30.70 -21.40 -2.15
C ALA A 315 30.68 -19.86 -2.25
N ALA A 316 30.36 -19.30 -3.42
CA ALA A 316 30.24 -17.86 -3.62
C ALA A 316 28.89 -17.26 -3.20
N TYR A 317 27.86 -18.07 -2.91
CA TYR A 317 26.49 -17.59 -2.66
C TYR A 317 25.94 -17.85 -1.24
N VAL A 318 26.74 -18.41 -0.33
CA VAL A 318 26.35 -18.60 1.07
C VAL A 318 27.05 -17.56 1.94
N THR A 319 26.39 -16.43 2.18
CA THR A 319 26.79 -15.51 3.26
C THR A 319 26.08 -15.94 4.54
N VAL A 320 26.78 -16.68 5.41
CA VAL A 320 26.30 -16.97 6.76
C VAL A 320 26.36 -15.68 7.57
N ASN A 321 25.20 -15.17 7.97
CA ASN A 321 25.11 -13.99 8.81
C ASN A 321 25.60 -14.33 10.23
N GLN A 322 26.78 -13.82 10.61
CA GLN A 322 27.43 -14.14 11.89
C GLN A 322 26.84 -13.42 13.12
N SER A 323 25.79 -12.60 12.97
CA SER A 323 25.19 -11.87 14.10
C SER A 323 23.99 -12.60 14.74
N LEU A 324 24.01 -13.93 14.80
CA LEU A 324 22.90 -14.75 15.32
C LEU A 324 23.24 -15.48 16.64
N ASN A 325 24.16 -14.94 17.45
CA ASN A 325 24.56 -15.50 18.75
C ASN A 325 24.47 -14.53 19.95
N GLU A 326 23.79 -13.38 19.83
CA GLU A 326 23.63 -12.42 20.95
C GLU A 326 22.17 -12.10 21.31
N LEU A 327 21.26 -13.07 21.20
CA LEU A 327 19.91 -12.98 21.79
C LEU A 327 19.46 -14.34 22.35
N LEU A 328 20.20 -14.82 23.35
CA LEU A 328 19.67 -15.71 24.41
C LEU A 328 19.60 -14.90 25.71
#